data_AF-P01402-F1
#
_entry.id   AF-P01402-F1
#
_cell.length_a   1.000
_cell.length_b   1.000
_cell.length_c   1.000
_cell.angle_alpha   90.00
_cell.angle_beta   90.00
_cell.angle_gamma   90.00
#
_symmetry.space_group_name_H-M   'P 1'
#
loop_
_entity.id
_entity.type
_entity.pdbx_description
1 polymer ?
#
loop_
_entity_poly.entity_id
_entity_poly.type
_entity_poly.pdbx_seq_one_letter_code
_entity_poly.pdbx_strand_id
1 'polypeptide(L)' 'LECYQKSKVVTCQPEQKFCYSDTMTFFPNHPVYLSGCTFCRTDESGERCCTTDRCNK' A
#
# COMPACT_ATOMS: atom_id res chain seq x y z
N LEU A 1 5.00 -11.45 4.59
CA LEU A 1 4.47 -10.09 4.76
C LEU A 1 2.98 -10.13 4.50
N GLU A 2 2.19 -9.70 5.47
CA GLU A 2 0.75 -9.50 5.36
C GLU A 2 0.46 -8.01 5.24
N CYS A 3 -0.35 -7.59 4.27
CA CYS A 3 -0.71 -6.19 4.07
C CYS A 3 -2.23 -6.03 4.00
N TYR A 4 -2.73 -4.84 4.32
CA TYR A 4 -4.10 -4.46 3.98
C TYR A 4 -4.22 -4.23 2.47
N GLN A 5 -5.20 -4.86 1.84
CA GLN A 5 -5.64 -4.55 0.49
C GLN A 5 -7.13 -4.22 0.56
N LYS A 6 -7.45 -2.93 0.42
CA LYS A 6 -8.77 -2.38 0.75
C LYS A 6 -9.09 -2.69 2.23
N SER A 7 -10.15 -3.47 2.49
CA SER A 7 -10.58 -3.87 3.84
C SER A 7 -10.16 -5.29 4.23
N LYS A 8 -9.34 -5.97 3.42
CA LYS A 8 -8.92 -7.36 3.67
C LYS A 8 -7.42 -7.42 3.98
N VAL A 9 -7.03 -8.39 4.78
CA VAL A 9 -5.62 -8.74 4.95
C VAL A 9 -5.26 -9.78 3.89
N VAL A 10 -4.17 -9.54 3.17
CA VAL A 10 -3.66 -10.44 2.12
C VAL A 10 -2.20 -10.77 2.38
N THR A 11 -1.81 -12.01 2.10
CA THR A 11 -0.41 -12.45 2.13
C THR A 11 0.27 -12.05 0.82
N CYS A 12 1.37 -11.33 0.91
CA CYS A 12 2.12 -10.87 -0.27
C CYS A 12 2.87 -11.99 -0.97
N GLN A 13 3.10 -11.81 -2.27
CA GLN A 13 4.02 -12.67 -3.01
C GLN A 13 5.44 -12.53 -2.43
N PRO A 14 6.29 -13.58 -2.52
CA PRO A 14 7.65 -13.55 -1.96
C PRO A 14 8.53 -12.40 -2.46
N GLU A 15 8.26 -11.92 -3.68
CA GLU A 15 8.98 -10.80 -4.31
C GLU A 15 8.49 -9.42 -3.80
N GLN A 16 7.26 -9.35 -3.29
CA GLN A 16 6.64 -8.13 -2.77
C GLN A 16 6.99 -7.95 -1.29
N LYS A 17 8.15 -7.34 -1.04
CA LYS A 17 8.73 -7.18 0.31
C LYS A 17 8.21 -5.96 1.08
N PHE A 18 7.23 -5.24 0.53
CA PHE A 18 6.72 -4.00 1.10
C PHE A 18 5.19 -3.96 1.01
N CYS A 19 4.55 -3.32 1.98
CA CYS A 19 3.18 -2.86 1.86
C CYS A 19 3.17 -1.39 1.41
N TYR A 20 2.13 -0.95 0.70
CA TYR A 20 1.89 0.46 0.42
C TYR A 20 0.49 0.90 0.85
N SER A 21 0.36 2.18 1.19
CA SER A 21 -0.92 2.86 1.39
C SER A 21 -0.84 4.23 0.71
N ASP A 22 -1.79 4.49 -0.18
CA ASP A 22 -1.90 5.73 -0.92
C ASP A 22 -3.36 6.19 -1.00
N THR A 23 -3.58 7.47 -1.23
CA THR A 23 -4.90 8.07 -1.40
C THR A 23 -4.91 8.92 -2.64
N MET A 24 -5.60 8.45 -3.67
CA MET A 24 -5.71 9.13 -4.94
C MET A 24 -7.03 9.90 -5.03
N THR A 25 -6.98 11.19 -5.31
CA THR A 25 -8.18 12.03 -5.48
C THR A 25 -8.41 12.29 -6.96
N PHE A 26 -9.33 11.54 -7.59
CA PHE A 26 -9.74 11.79 -8.98
C PHE A 26 -10.72 12.97 -9.10
N PHE A 27 -11.60 13.12 -8.11
CA PHE A 27 -12.57 14.21 -8.00
C PHE A 27 -12.50 14.80 -6.60
N PRO A 28 -12.75 16.12 -6.40
CA PRO A 28 -12.59 16.80 -5.12
C PRO A 28 -13.27 16.12 -3.92
N ASN A 29 -14.33 15.34 -4.15
CA ASN A 29 -15.15 14.68 -3.13
C ASN A 29 -15.10 13.14 -3.14
N HIS A 30 -14.18 12.53 -3.91
CA HIS A 30 -14.07 11.06 -4.02
C HIS A 30 -12.61 10.60 -3.87
N PRO A 31 -12.06 10.59 -2.64
CA PRO A 31 -10.76 9.98 -2.39
C PRO A 31 -10.86 8.46 -2.56
N VAL A 32 -9.96 7.90 -3.36
CA VAL A 32 -9.80 6.46 -3.58
C VAL A 32 -8.58 6.00 -2.80
N TYR A 33 -8.83 5.18 -1.78
CA TYR A 33 -7.77 4.57 -1.00
C TYR A 33 -7.22 3.35 -1.73
N LEU A 34 -5.91 3.37 -1.97
CA LEU A 34 -5.17 2.29 -2.60
C LEU A 34 -4.23 1.69 -1.56
N SER A 35 -4.33 0.40 -1.32
CA SER A 35 -3.45 -0.30 -0.40
C SER A 35 -3.20 -1.72 -0.88
N GLY A 36 -2.02 -2.26 -0.58
CA GLY A 36 -1.69 -3.64 -0.90
C GLY A 36 -0.22 -3.97 -0.75
N CYS A 37 0.15 -5.10 -1.34
CA CYS A 37 1.53 -5.54 -1.47
C CYS A 37 2.21 -4.86 -2.66
N THR A 38 3.48 -4.49 -2.51
CA THR A 38 4.28 -3.82 -3.54
C THR A 38 5.75 -4.25 -3.48
N PHE A 39 6.51 -3.87 -4.50
CA PHE A 39 7.96 -4.10 -4.62
C PHE A 39 8.79 -2.90 -4.13
N CYS A 40 8.13 -1.89 -3.59
CA CYS A 40 8.54 -0.49 -3.53
C CYS A 40 9.97 -0.23 -3.04
N ARG A 41 10.81 0.24 -3.97
CA ARG A 41 12.05 0.99 -3.71
C ARG A 41 11.69 2.46 -3.85
N THR A 42 12.04 3.26 -2.86
CA THR A 42 11.81 4.71 -2.79
C THR A 42 12.37 5.43 -4.01
N ASP A 43 11.49 5.84 -4.92
CA ASP A 43 11.77 6.90 -5.89
C ASP A 43 10.73 8.01 -5.70
N GLU A 44 11.18 9.04 -5.00
CA GLU A 44 10.79 10.46 -5.07
C GLU A 44 9.36 10.96 -4.77
N SER A 45 8.32 10.14 -4.63
CA SER A 45 6.95 10.68 -4.48
C SER A 45 6.18 10.26 -3.23
N GLY A 46 6.77 10.32 -2.04
CA GLY A 46 6.00 10.29 -0.77
C GLY A 46 5.09 9.07 -0.53
N GLU A 47 5.23 8.01 -1.32
CA GLU A 47 4.43 6.79 -1.23
C GLU A 47 4.77 6.06 0.06
N ARG A 48 3.75 5.77 0.89
CA ARG A 48 3.91 5.19 2.23
C ARG A 48 4.22 3.69 2.15
N CYS A 49 5.40 3.38 1.63
CA CYS A 49 5.92 2.03 1.58
C CYS A 49 6.51 1.65 2.94
N CYS A 50 6.17 0.46 3.44
CA CYS A 50 6.62 -0.03 4.75
C CYS A 50 6.83 -1.55 4.71
N THR A 51 7.68 -2.08 5.58
CA THR A 51 8.15 -3.49 5.51
C THR A 51 7.61 -4.39 6.61
N THR A 52 6.72 -3.89 7.46
CA THR A 52 6.16 -4.62 8.61
C THR A 52 4.74 -5.13 8.31
N ASP A 53 4.34 -6.22 8.95
CA ASP A 53 2.99 -6.76 8.72
C ASP A 53 1.92 -5.72 9.10
N ARG A 54 0.99 -5.49 8.17
CA ARG A 54 -0.19 -4.62 8.31
C ARG A 54 0.14 -3.15 8.57
N CYS A 55 1.33 -2.72 8.17
CA CYS A 55 1.81 -1.35 8.36
C CYS A 55 1.08 -0.31 7.50
N ASN A 56 0.37 -0.75 6.46
CA ASN A 56 -0.31 0.08 5.47
C ASN A 56 -1.81 0.28 5.76
N LYS A 57 -2.19 0.28 7.04
CA LYS A 57 -3.55 0.56 7.50
C LYS A 57 -3.88 2.05 7.32
#